data_AF-A0A1S1QA90-F1
#
_entry.id   AF-A0A1S1QA90-F1
#
_cell.length_a   1.000
_cell.length_b   1.000
_cell.length_c   1.000
_cell.angle_alpha   90.00
_cell.angle_beta   90.00
_cell.angle_gamma   90.00
#
_symmetry.space_group_name_H-M   'P 1'
#
loop_
_entity.id
_entity.type
_entity.pdbx_description
1 polymer ?
#
loop_
_entity_poly.entity_id
_entity_poly.type
_entity_poly.pdbx_seq_one_letter_code
_entity_poly.pdbx_strand_id
1 'polypeptide(L)'
;MMTQAEREAAYQRVRRELGIDRIGTSPDAPPLPPRRRGGHLRPATALPIEAEIRGAQLYEYEIWGRPGLELKARCFITMAALTALGRSDQLYRHINSAVNIGITPEQIHEALLHAGVYAGLSAWENAADVAGEVFVARGILPAGNATPGEPKPPMDDTERRAARTRIVAILGVGRIGHGENAPLLTQLPGVPFPAARPGRLPVEQDLAWITADYGYGEVWGRPGLELPTRSFITMAVLQVLVENDELHIHVNNALNLGITPDQIYEVIAHTGVYAGGSGWHNATNVARHAILQRTATQEGR
;
A
#
# COMPACT_ATOMS: atom_id res chain seq x y z
N MET A 1 10.79 8.96 24.34
CA MET A 1 11.52 7.95 23.53
C MET A 1 11.46 6.63 24.29
N MET A 2 11.16 5.52 23.62
CA MET A 2 11.16 4.20 24.27
C MET A 2 12.58 3.80 24.70
N THR A 3 12.67 3.15 25.85
CA THR A 3 13.88 2.48 26.34
C THR A 3 14.21 1.26 25.48
N GLN A 4 15.43 0.74 25.60
CA GLN A 4 15.85 -0.47 24.87
C GLN A 4 15.01 -1.70 25.23
N ALA A 5 14.65 -1.84 26.52
CA ALA A 5 13.82 -2.94 26.99
C ALA A 5 12.40 -2.86 26.41
N GLU A 6 11.82 -1.66 26.33
CA GLU A 6 10.50 -1.45 25.71
C GLU A 6 10.53 -1.75 24.21
N ARG A 7 11.62 -1.41 23.50
CA ARG A 7 11.82 -1.78 22.08
C ARG A 7 11.85 -3.30 21.89
N GLU A 8 12.62 -4.02 22.70
CA GLU A 8 12.67 -5.49 22.63
C GLU A 8 11.30 -6.10 22.95
N ALA A 9 10.56 -5.56 23.93
CA ALA A 9 9.21 -6.04 24.24
C ALA A 9 8.23 -5.82 23.06
N ALA A 10 8.29 -4.66 22.40
CA ALA A 10 7.50 -4.39 21.20
C ALA A 10 7.87 -5.33 20.05
N TYR A 11 9.17 -5.53 19.82
CA TYR A 11 9.71 -6.50 18.87
C TYR A 11 9.13 -7.90 19.08
N GLN A 12 9.22 -8.43 20.30
CA GLN A 12 8.74 -9.77 20.61
C GLN A 12 7.22 -9.89 20.48
N ARG A 13 6.46 -8.83 20.83
CA ARG A 13 5.01 -8.79 20.67
C ARG A 13 4.60 -8.85 19.20
N VAL A 14 5.09 -7.93 18.38
CA VAL A 14 4.73 -7.85 16.95
C VAL A 14 5.12 -9.13 16.22
N ARG A 15 6.31 -9.69 16.52
CA ARG A 15 6.76 -10.94 15.90
C ARG A 15 5.87 -12.12 16.23
N ARG A 16 5.35 -12.19 17.45
CA ARG A 16 4.42 -13.22 17.88
C ARG A 16 3.08 -13.08 17.15
N GLU A 17 2.54 -11.87 17.10
CA GLU A 17 1.28 -11.58 16.42
C GLU A 17 1.35 -11.90 14.92
N LEU A 18 2.42 -11.45 14.25
CA LEU A 18 2.63 -11.68 12.81
C LEU A 18 3.07 -13.10 12.48
N GLY A 19 3.75 -13.80 13.39
CA GLY A 19 4.33 -15.11 13.09
C GLY A 19 5.37 -15.06 11.96
N ILE A 20 6.31 -14.13 12.04
CA ILE A 20 7.20 -13.72 10.93
C ILE A 20 8.05 -14.87 10.35
N ASP A 21 8.34 -15.89 11.16
CA ASP A 21 9.18 -17.02 10.76
C ASP A 21 8.43 -18.35 10.76
N ARG A 22 7.09 -18.34 10.71
CA ARG A 22 6.27 -19.56 10.81
C ARG A 22 5.07 -19.56 9.84
N ILE A 23 4.66 -20.76 9.42
CA ILE A 23 3.38 -20.98 8.73
C ILE A 23 2.32 -21.36 9.76
N GLY A 24 1.40 -20.43 10.03
CA GLY A 24 0.31 -20.61 10.99
C GLY A 24 0.44 -19.68 12.19
N THR A 25 -0.61 -19.65 13.02
CA THR A 25 -0.76 -18.70 14.13
C THR A 25 -0.44 -19.28 15.50
N SER A 26 -0.44 -20.62 15.63
CA SER A 26 -0.14 -21.34 16.87
C SER A 26 1.34 -21.20 17.26
N PRO A 27 1.70 -21.04 18.55
CA PRO A 27 3.09 -21.04 19.01
C PRO A 27 3.95 -22.18 18.44
N ASP A 28 3.34 -23.34 18.18
CA ASP A 28 4.00 -24.55 17.65
C ASP A 28 3.95 -24.65 16.11
N ALA A 29 3.54 -23.58 15.43
CA ALA A 29 3.46 -23.55 13.97
C ALA A 29 4.83 -23.83 13.34
N PRO A 30 4.88 -24.62 12.25
CA PRO A 30 6.12 -24.99 11.58
C PRO A 30 6.86 -23.75 11.06
N PRO A 31 8.20 -23.82 10.92
CA PRO A 31 8.98 -22.71 10.40
C PRO A 31 8.57 -22.38 8.96
N LEU A 32 8.73 -21.11 8.60
CA LEU A 32 8.49 -20.65 7.24
C LEU A 32 9.45 -21.38 6.27
N PRO A 33 8.94 -22.04 5.22
CA PRO A 33 9.79 -22.69 4.25
C PRO A 33 10.65 -21.64 3.53
N PRO A 34 11.91 -21.96 3.23
CA PRO A 34 12.76 -21.05 2.48
C PRO A 34 12.13 -20.81 1.12
N ARG A 35 12.02 -19.54 0.74
CA ARG A 35 11.68 -19.19 -0.63
C ARG A 35 12.73 -19.78 -1.56
N ARG A 36 12.31 -20.47 -2.64
CA ARG A 36 13.23 -21.12 -3.58
C ARG A 36 14.17 -20.07 -4.22
N ARG A 37 15.38 -19.93 -3.69
CA ARG A 37 16.46 -19.14 -4.27
C ARG A 37 17.56 -20.06 -4.75
N GLY A 38 18.15 -19.74 -5.91
CA GLY A 38 19.39 -20.37 -6.36
C GLY A 38 20.43 -20.30 -5.24
N GLY A 39 21.10 -21.42 -4.95
CA GLY A 39 21.85 -21.66 -3.72
C GLY A 39 22.79 -20.53 -3.32
N HIS A 40 22.38 -19.72 -2.35
CA HIS A 40 23.28 -18.79 -1.66
C HIS A 40 23.77 -19.49 -0.39
N LEU A 41 25.09 -19.64 -0.27
CA LEU A 41 25.75 -20.11 0.93
C LEU A 41 25.53 -19.08 2.05
N ARG A 42 24.83 -19.47 3.12
CA ARG A 42 24.87 -18.72 4.37
C ARG A 42 26.12 -19.12 5.16
N PRO A 43 26.91 -18.18 5.68
CA PRO A 43 28.04 -18.51 6.54
C PRO A 43 27.58 -19.23 7.80
N ALA A 44 28.40 -20.13 8.33
CA ALA A 44 28.08 -20.95 9.50
C ALA A 44 27.97 -20.13 10.81
N THR A 45 28.53 -18.92 10.83
CA THR A 45 28.48 -17.98 11.95
C THR A 45 27.96 -16.62 11.48
N ALA A 46 27.14 -16.00 12.32
CA ALA A 46 26.60 -14.67 12.05
C ALA A 46 27.73 -13.63 11.93
N LEU A 47 27.68 -12.81 10.89
CA LEU A 47 28.63 -11.72 10.69
C LEU A 47 28.34 -10.58 11.68
N PRO A 48 29.33 -9.76 12.09
CA PRO A 48 29.10 -8.59 12.95
C PRO A 48 28.00 -7.65 12.43
N ILE A 49 27.93 -7.46 11.11
CA ILE A 49 26.88 -6.68 10.45
C ILE A 49 25.47 -7.25 10.67
N GLU A 50 25.32 -8.57 10.87
CA GLU A 50 24.02 -9.18 11.17
C GLU A 50 23.51 -8.77 12.56
N ALA A 51 24.41 -8.56 13.53
CA ALA A 51 24.05 -8.04 14.85
C ALA A 51 23.59 -6.57 14.79
N GLU A 52 24.24 -5.74 13.96
CA GLU A 52 23.82 -4.36 13.71
C GLU A 52 22.45 -4.30 13.01
N ILE A 53 22.22 -5.17 12.01
CA ILE A 53 20.93 -5.33 11.35
C ILE A 53 19.85 -5.72 12.37
N ARG A 54 20.15 -6.62 13.31
CA ARG A 54 19.22 -6.97 14.41
C ARG A 54 18.90 -5.74 15.27
N GLY A 55 19.88 -4.89 15.55
CA GLY A 55 19.67 -3.60 16.22
C GLY A 55 18.73 -2.67 15.44
N ALA A 56 18.95 -2.53 14.13
CA ALA A 56 18.09 -1.73 13.25
C ALA A 56 16.65 -2.28 13.19
N GLN A 57 16.48 -3.59 13.19
CA GLN A 57 15.16 -4.24 13.25
C GLN A 57 14.40 -3.82 14.52
N LEU A 58 15.03 -3.71 15.69
CA LEU A 58 14.32 -3.28 16.90
C LEU A 58 13.63 -1.93 16.73
N TYR A 59 14.22 -1.00 15.98
CA TYR A 59 13.62 0.29 15.64
C TYR A 59 12.48 0.18 14.62
N GLU A 60 12.60 -0.72 13.64
CA GLU A 60 11.48 -1.07 12.75
C GLU A 60 10.28 -1.57 13.57
N TYR A 61 10.50 -2.53 14.48
CA TYR A 61 9.40 -3.12 15.25
C TYR A 61 8.85 -2.20 16.33
N GLU A 62 9.63 -1.21 16.78
CA GLU A 62 9.11 -0.07 17.55
C GLU A 62 7.98 0.60 16.76
N ILE A 63 8.21 0.88 15.47
CA ILE A 63 7.23 1.55 14.59
C ILE A 63 6.02 0.67 14.33
N TRP A 64 6.21 -0.63 14.08
CA TRP A 64 5.10 -1.58 13.95
C TRP A 64 4.19 -1.60 15.18
N GLY A 65 4.76 -1.37 16.37
CA GLY A 65 4.04 -1.39 17.64
C GLY A 65 3.39 -0.05 18.04
N ARG A 66 3.53 1.01 17.24
CA ARG A 66 2.99 2.34 17.57
C ARG A 66 1.46 2.37 17.50
N PRO A 67 0.79 3.09 18.43
CA PRO A 67 -0.64 3.34 18.32
C PRO A 67 -0.96 4.25 17.14
N GLY A 68 -2.24 4.40 16.79
CA GLY A 68 -2.71 5.31 15.74
C GLY A 68 -2.89 4.67 14.36
N LEU A 69 -2.33 3.48 14.14
CA LEU A 69 -2.59 2.67 12.94
C LEU A 69 -2.62 1.17 13.26
N GLU A 70 -3.66 0.50 12.80
CA GLU A 70 -3.86 -0.93 13.07
C GLU A 70 -2.80 -1.81 12.41
N LEU A 71 -2.49 -2.95 13.06
CA LEU A 71 -1.55 -3.93 12.55
C LEU A 71 -1.92 -4.43 11.14
N LYS A 72 -3.22 -4.56 10.85
CA LYS A 72 -3.73 -4.99 9.54
C LYS A 72 -3.38 -3.96 8.45
N ALA A 73 -3.60 -2.66 8.71
CA ALA A 73 -3.23 -1.59 7.80
C ALA A 73 -1.72 -1.54 7.56
N ARG A 74 -0.91 -1.72 8.61
CA ARG A 74 0.56 -1.83 8.52
C ARG A 74 1.01 -2.97 7.61
N CYS A 75 0.35 -4.13 7.66
CA CYS A 75 0.64 -5.24 6.75
C CYS A 75 0.35 -4.88 5.29
N PHE A 76 -0.78 -4.23 4.99
CA PHE A 76 -1.10 -3.79 3.63
C PHE A 76 -0.08 -2.78 3.10
N ILE A 77 0.30 -1.80 3.91
CA ILE A 77 1.32 -0.79 3.58
C ILE A 77 2.66 -1.46 3.30
N THR A 78 3.10 -2.38 4.15
CA THR A 78 4.36 -3.10 3.95
C THR A 78 4.34 -3.93 2.67
N MET A 79 3.27 -4.69 2.40
CA MET A 79 3.16 -5.45 1.16
C MET A 79 3.23 -4.53 -0.07
N ALA A 80 2.51 -3.41 -0.05
CA ALA A 80 2.51 -2.43 -1.13
C ALA A 80 3.90 -1.82 -1.37
N ALA A 81 4.58 -1.38 -0.31
CA ALA A 81 5.93 -0.85 -0.37
C ALA A 81 6.93 -1.86 -0.96
N LEU A 82 6.87 -3.12 -0.51
CA LEU A 82 7.77 -4.18 -0.98
C LEU A 82 7.47 -4.61 -2.42
N THR A 83 6.20 -4.56 -2.83
CA THR A 83 5.80 -4.73 -4.23
C THR A 83 6.42 -3.67 -5.11
N ALA A 84 6.27 -2.39 -4.75
CA ALA A 84 6.83 -1.29 -5.52
C ALA A 84 8.36 -1.32 -5.60
N LEU A 85 9.03 -1.76 -4.53
CA LEU A 85 10.49 -1.89 -4.48
C LEU A 85 11.03 -3.20 -5.10
N GLY A 86 10.15 -4.10 -5.57
CA GLY A 86 10.54 -5.41 -6.13
C GLY A 86 11.26 -6.32 -5.13
N ARG A 87 10.92 -6.22 -3.83
CA ARG A 87 11.60 -6.95 -2.73
C ARG A 87 10.89 -8.27 -2.44
N SER A 88 10.89 -9.16 -3.42
CA SER A 88 10.06 -10.38 -3.43
C SER A 88 10.30 -11.34 -2.25
N ASP A 89 11.50 -11.41 -1.69
CA ASP A 89 11.79 -12.27 -0.51
C ASP A 89 11.20 -11.74 0.79
N GLN A 90 11.30 -10.42 0.98
CA GLN A 90 10.67 -9.75 2.09
C GLN A 90 9.15 -9.82 1.92
N LEU A 91 8.65 -9.59 0.69
CA LEU A 91 7.24 -9.70 0.36
C LEU A 91 6.69 -11.10 0.70
N TYR A 92 7.41 -12.16 0.36
CA TYR A 92 7.04 -13.54 0.72
C TYR A 92 6.82 -13.74 2.22
N ARG A 93 7.71 -13.19 3.06
CA ARG A 93 7.58 -13.25 4.53
C ARG A 93 6.39 -12.43 5.05
N HIS A 94 6.18 -11.24 4.49
CA HIS A 94 5.08 -10.35 4.91
C HIS A 94 3.71 -10.84 4.44
N ILE A 95 3.61 -11.48 3.27
CA ILE A 95 2.37 -12.16 2.83
C ILE A 95 2.06 -13.33 3.78
N ASN A 96 3.05 -14.14 4.17
CA ASN A 96 2.84 -15.18 5.18
C ASN A 96 2.34 -14.60 6.52
N SER A 97 2.94 -13.49 6.95
CA SER A 97 2.55 -12.79 8.17
C SER A 97 1.13 -12.23 8.09
N ALA A 98 0.76 -11.66 6.93
CA ALA A 98 -0.58 -11.17 6.65
C ALA A 98 -1.63 -12.28 6.77
N VAL A 99 -1.35 -13.46 6.20
CA VAL A 99 -2.23 -14.63 6.31
C VAL A 99 -2.34 -15.11 7.76
N ASN A 100 -1.26 -15.06 8.54
CA ASN A 100 -1.31 -15.42 9.96
C ASN A 100 -2.30 -14.52 10.72
N ILE A 101 -2.33 -13.22 10.46
CA ILE A 101 -3.29 -12.32 11.15
C ILE A 101 -4.68 -12.27 10.50
N GLY A 102 -4.98 -13.20 9.58
CA GLY A 102 -6.31 -13.35 8.98
C GLY A 102 -6.60 -12.41 7.80
N ILE A 103 -5.60 -11.78 7.20
CA ILE A 103 -5.79 -11.10 5.90
C ILE A 103 -6.03 -12.18 4.85
N THR A 104 -7.16 -12.09 4.14
CA THR A 104 -7.58 -13.13 3.19
C THR A 104 -6.75 -13.09 1.91
N PRO A 105 -6.67 -14.21 1.16
CA PRO A 105 -6.04 -14.24 -0.17
C PRO A 105 -6.61 -13.19 -1.12
N GLU A 106 -7.93 -12.95 -1.07
CA GLU A 106 -8.61 -11.91 -1.85
C GLU A 106 -8.10 -10.50 -1.46
N GLN A 107 -8.04 -10.19 -0.15
CA GLN A 107 -7.52 -8.90 0.32
C GLN A 107 -6.06 -8.67 -0.06
N ILE A 108 -5.24 -9.72 -0.02
CA ILE A 108 -3.84 -9.67 -0.48
C ILE A 108 -3.82 -9.39 -1.98
N HIS A 109 -4.56 -10.14 -2.79
CA HIS A 109 -4.62 -9.93 -4.23
C HIS A 109 -5.04 -8.49 -4.59
N GLU A 110 -6.10 -7.98 -3.98
CA GLU A 110 -6.56 -6.60 -4.18
C GLU A 110 -5.49 -5.57 -3.82
N ALA A 111 -4.73 -5.80 -2.74
CA ALA A 111 -3.70 -4.88 -2.30
C ALA A 111 -2.52 -4.83 -3.28
N LEU A 112 -2.11 -5.99 -3.79
CA LEU A 112 -1.02 -6.12 -4.76
C LEU A 112 -1.42 -5.55 -6.14
N LEU A 113 -2.66 -5.81 -6.58
CA LEU A 113 -3.24 -5.22 -7.79
C LEU A 113 -3.29 -3.69 -7.68
N HIS A 114 -3.79 -3.17 -6.56
CA HIS A 114 -3.87 -1.72 -6.32
C HIS A 114 -2.48 -1.07 -6.29
N ALA A 115 -1.50 -1.71 -5.65
CA ALA A 115 -0.12 -1.26 -5.67
C ALA A 115 0.45 -1.24 -7.11
N GLY A 116 0.11 -2.24 -7.93
CA GLY A 116 0.49 -2.35 -9.34
C GLY A 116 0.06 -1.19 -10.22
N VAL A 117 -1.09 -0.56 -9.93
CA VAL A 117 -1.52 0.64 -10.68
C VAL A 117 -0.53 1.79 -10.54
N TYR A 118 0.11 1.91 -9.38
CA TYR A 118 1.06 2.99 -9.08
C TYR A 118 2.52 2.58 -9.32
N ALA A 119 2.86 1.30 -9.12
CA ALA A 119 4.21 0.77 -9.27
C ALA A 119 4.50 0.15 -10.65
N GLY A 120 3.47 -0.02 -11.48
CA GLY A 120 3.55 -0.65 -12.79
C GLY A 120 3.15 -2.13 -12.80
N LEU A 121 2.73 -2.60 -13.98
CA LEU A 121 2.20 -3.96 -14.20
C LEU A 121 3.20 -5.05 -13.78
N SER A 122 4.48 -4.92 -14.14
CA SER A 122 5.50 -5.91 -13.80
C SER A 122 5.74 -6.06 -12.30
N ALA A 123 5.54 -5.00 -11.51
CA ALA A 123 5.62 -5.08 -10.06
C ALA A 123 4.46 -5.92 -9.50
N TRP A 124 3.25 -5.77 -10.05
CA TRP A 124 2.10 -6.59 -9.69
C TRP A 124 2.26 -8.05 -10.11
N GLU A 125 2.71 -8.33 -11.34
CA GLU A 125 2.95 -9.71 -11.82
C GLU A 125 3.91 -10.46 -10.90
N ASN A 126 5.08 -9.87 -10.60
CA ASN A 126 6.04 -10.47 -9.66
C ASN A 126 5.43 -10.66 -8.26
N ALA A 127 4.68 -9.68 -7.76
CA ALA A 127 4.01 -9.80 -6.47
C ALA A 127 2.93 -10.89 -6.45
N ALA A 128 2.20 -11.07 -7.55
CA ALA A 128 1.21 -12.13 -7.71
C ALA A 128 1.86 -13.52 -7.72
N ASP A 129 3.01 -13.66 -8.40
CA ASP A 129 3.81 -14.89 -8.34
C ASP A 129 4.24 -15.21 -6.91
N VAL A 130 4.75 -14.22 -6.18
CA VAL A 130 5.13 -14.37 -4.76
C VAL A 130 3.93 -14.79 -3.91
N ALA A 131 2.76 -14.16 -4.12
CA ALA A 131 1.54 -14.53 -3.40
C ALA A 131 1.11 -15.97 -3.71
N GLY A 132 1.20 -16.39 -4.98
CA GLY A 132 0.96 -17.75 -5.42
C GLY A 132 1.88 -18.76 -4.73
N GLU A 133 3.19 -18.48 -4.67
CA GLU A 133 4.16 -19.29 -3.93
C GLU A 133 3.75 -19.47 -2.46
N VAL A 134 3.30 -18.38 -1.80
CA VAL A 134 2.83 -18.44 -0.40
C VAL A 134 1.56 -19.26 -0.28
N PHE A 135 0.56 -19.03 -1.13
CA PHE A 135 -0.72 -19.72 -1.04
C PHE A 135 -0.58 -21.23 -1.29
N VAL A 136 0.30 -21.64 -2.21
CA VAL A 136 0.65 -23.06 -2.39
C VAL A 136 1.37 -23.61 -1.16
N ALA A 137 2.37 -22.89 -0.63
CA ALA A 137 3.10 -23.33 0.56
C ALA A 137 2.21 -23.47 1.81
N ARG A 138 1.12 -22.70 1.88
CA ARG A 138 0.13 -22.75 2.95
C ARG A 138 -1.03 -23.70 2.69
N GLY A 139 -1.05 -24.40 1.55
CA GLY A 139 -2.16 -25.28 1.15
C GLY A 139 -3.49 -24.54 0.90
N ILE A 140 -3.45 -23.23 0.71
CA ILE A 140 -4.61 -22.40 0.34
C ILE A 140 -4.96 -22.63 -1.13
N LEU A 141 -3.94 -22.76 -1.97
CA LEU A 141 -4.08 -23.16 -3.36
C LEU A 141 -3.45 -24.55 -3.58
N PRO A 142 -4.02 -25.38 -4.46
CA PRO A 142 -3.40 -26.63 -4.87
C PRO A 142 -2.03 -26.39 -5.55
N ALA A 143 -1.09 -27.32 -5.37
CA ALA A 143 0.17 -27.28 -6.09
C ALA A 143 -0.02 -27.67 -7.57
N GLY A 144 0.67 -26.96 -8.49
CA GLY A 144 0.64 -27.20 -9.94
C GLY A 144 -0.16 -26.16 -10.73
N ASN A 145 -0.45 -26.43 -12.01
CA ASN A 145 -1.20 -25.52 -12.91
C ASN A 145 -2.71 -25.49 -12.64
N ALA A 146 -3.14 -25.84 -11.43
CA ALA A 146 -4.53 -25.73 -11.06
C ALA A 146 -4.90 -24.24 -11.05
N THR A 147 -5.90 -23.87 -11.85
CA THR A 147 -6.38 -22.50 -11.93
C THR A 147 -6.91 -22.11 -10.56
N PRO A 148 -6.34 -21.07 -9.90
CA PRO A 148 -7.03 -20.44 -8.78
C PRO A 148 -8.44 -20.04 -9.24
N GLY A 149 -9.39 -19.91 -8.30
CA GLY A 149 -10.76 -19.52 -8.61
C GLY A 149 -10.83 -18.37 -9.63
N GLU A 150 -11.89 -18.35 -10.44
CA GLU A 150 -11.97 -17.44 -11.60
C GLU A 150 -11.63 -16.00 -11.19
N PRO A 151 -10.76 -15.32 -11.96
CA PRO A 151 -10.46 -13.92 -11.70
C PRO A 151 -11.79 -13.17 -11.70
N LYS A 152 -11.98 -12.31 -10.70
CA LYS A 152 -13.19 -11.50 -10.63
C LYS A 152 -13.35 -10.76 -11.97
N PRO A 153 -14.49 -10.92 -12.67
CA PRO A 153 -14.66 -10.35 -13.99
C PRO A 153 -14.48 -8.84 -13.92
N PRO A 154 -13.89 -8.21 -14.96
CA PRO A 154 -13.89 -6.76 -15.08
C PRO A 154 -15.32 -6.26 -14.98
N MET A 155 -15.51 -5.09 -14.35
CA MET A 155 -16.81 -4.42 -14.39
C MET A 155 -17.24 -4.21 -15.85
N ASP A 156 -18.54 -4.17 -16.11
CA ASP A 156 -18.98 -3.67 -17.41
C ASP A 156 -18.75 -2.14 -17.52
N ASP A 157 -18.88 -1.57 -18.71
CA ASP A 157 -18.62 -0.15 -18.94
C ASP A 157 -19.56 0.77 -18.15
N THR A 158 -20.80 0.35 -17.89
CA THR A 158 -21.78 1.13 -17.12
C THR A 158 -21.38 1.16 -15.65
N GLU A 159 -21.06 0.00 -15.09
CA GLU A 159 -20.56 -0.17 -13.73
C GLU A 159 -19.26 0.60 -13.50
N ARG A 160 -18.30 0.47 -14.42
CA ARG A 160 -17.00 1.16 -14.39
C ARG A 160 -17.17 2.68 -14.39
N ARG A 161 -18.05 3.22 -15.24
CA ARG A 161 -18.35 4.66 -15.30
C ARG A 161 -19.04 5.16 -14.03
N ALA A 162 -19.95 4.37 -13.47
CA ALA A 162 -20.62 4.68 -12.22
C ALA A 162 -19.62 4.69 -11.04
N ALA A 163 -18.75 3.68 -10.98
CA ALA A 163 -17.67 3.60 -10.00
C ALA A 163 -16.72 4.79 -10.10
N ARG A 164 -16.21 5.09 -11.31
CA ARG A 164 -15.35 6.25 -11.57
C ARG A 164 -15.96 7.53 -11.03
N THR A 165 -17.24 7.78 -11.34
CA THR A 165 -17.96 8.97 -10.89
C THR A 165 -18.01 9.07 -9.36
N ARG A 166 -18.38 7.98 -8.68
CA ARG A 166 -18.42 7.93 -7.21
C ARG A 166 -17.04 8.14 -6.59
N ILE A 167 -16.03 7.41 -7.08
CA ILE A 167 -14.67 7.43 -6.53
C ILE A 167 -14.02 8.80 -6.69
N VAL A 168 -14.08 9.40 -7.89
CA VAL A 168 -13.53 10.75 -8.14
C VAL A 168 -14.19 11.78 -7.22
N ALA A 169 -15.51 11.67 -7.02
CA ALA A 169 -16.24 12.57 -6.13
C ALA A 169 -15.84 12.42 -4.66
N ILE A 170 -15.68 11.18 -4.17
CA ILE A 170 -15.27 10.88 -2.79
C ILE A 170 -13.83 11.34 -2.54
N LEU A 171 -12.91 11.00 -3.45
CA LEU A 171 -11.50 11.37 -3.32
C LEU A 171 -11.27 12.87 -3.52
N GLY A 172 -12.19 13.58 -4.18
CA GLY A 172 -12.02 14.99 -4.52
C GLY A 172 -10.98 15.22 -5.62
N VAL A 173 -10.80 14.23 -6.51
CA VAL A 173 -9.83 14.30 -7.62
C VAL A 173 -10.22 15.44 -8.55
N GLY A 174 -9.27 16.32 -8.83
CA GLY A 174 -9.50 17.49 -9.66
C GLY A 174 -10.28 18.60 -8.95
N ARG A 175 -10.21 18.74 -7.62
CA ARG A 175 -10.68 19.93 -6.89
C ARG A 175 -9.53 20.88 -6.54
N ILE A 176 -9.79 22.19 -6.56
CA ILE A 176 -8.93 23.22 -5.93
C ILE A 176 -9.56 23.57 -4.58
N GLY A 177 -8.89 23.26 -3.46
CA GLY A 177 -9.35 23.62 -2.12
C GLY A 177 -10.15 22.51 -1.40
N HIS A 178 -10.94 22.89 -0.38
CA HIS A 178 -11.36 21.99 0.73
C HIS A 178 -12.82 21.51 0.72
N GLY A 179 -13.02 20.25 1.11
CA GLY A 179 -14.32 19.64 1.42
C GLY A 179 -15.15 19.22 0.20
N GLU A 180 -16.36 18.71 0.45
CA GLU A 180 -17.35 18.40 -0.60
C GLU A 180 -17.71 19.63 -1.46
N ASN A 181 -17.52 20.83 -0.90
CA ASN A 181 -17.78 22.12 -1.53
C ASN A 181 -16.55 22.74 -2.23
N ALA A 182 -15.41 22.06 -2.28
CA ALA A 182 -14.25 22.59 -3.00
C ALA A 182 -14.54 22.69 -4.51
N PRO A 183 -14.24 23.84 -5.16
CA PRO A 183 -14.49 24.00 -6.57
C PRO A 183 -13.69 22.96 -7.39
N LEU A 184 -14.41 22.20 -8.20
CA LEU A 184 -13.82 21.27 -9.17
C LEU A 184 -13.03 22.06 -10.21
N LEU A 185 -11.73 21.79 -10.30
CA LEU A 185 -10.78 22.24 -11.33
C LEU A 185 -11.23 21.77 -12.73
N THR A 186 -11.96 20.64 -12.81
CA THR A 186 -12.22 19.95 -14.09
C THR A 186 -13.68 19.57 -14.37
N GLN A 187 -14.61 19.75 -13.45
CA GLN A 187 -16.02 19.44 -13.71
C GLN A 187 -16.87 20.72 -13.68
N LEU A 188 -16.98 21.34 -14.85
CA LEU A 188 -18.18 22.11 -15.16
C LEU A 188 -19.37 21.11 -15.20
N PRO A 189 -20.57 21.50 -14.72
CA PRO A 189 -21.74 20.64 -14.82
C PRO A 189 -21.92 20.09 -16.25
N GLY A 190 -21.91 18.76 -16.40
CA GLY A 190 -22.06 18.08 -17.69
C GLY A 190 -20.78 17.79 -18.47
N VAL A 191 -19.58 18.17 -17.98
CA VAL A 191 -18.30 17.82 -18.64
C VAL A 191 -17.78 16.47 -18.15
N PRO A 192 -17.56 15.47 -19.03
CA PRO A 192 -17.08 14.15 -18.63
C PRO A 192 -15.64 14.19 -18.08
N PHE A 193 -15.34 13.32 -17.11
CA PHE A 193 -13.97 13.04 -16.67
C PHE A 193 -13.46 11.76 -17.37
N PRO A 194 -12.28 11.79 -18.00
CA PRO A 194 -11.36 12.93 -18.10
C PRO A 194 -11.87 13.97 -19.10
N ALA A 195 -11.66 15.26 -18.81
CA ALA A 195 -12.09 16.31 -19.74
C ALA A 195 -11.26 16.25 -21.03
N ALA A 196 -11.93 16.21 -22.19
CA ALA A 196 -11.26 16.35 -23.48
C ALA A 196 -10.57 17.72 -23.52
N ARG A 197 -9.24 17.73 -23.69
CA ARG A 197 -8.44 18.97 -23.80
C ARG A 197 -7.98 19.12 -25.26
N PRO A 198 -8.54 20.08 -26.02
CA PRO A 198 -8.09 20.35 -27.38
C PRO A 198 -6.57 20.64 -27.40
N GLY A 199 -5.85 20.04 -28.35
CA GLY A 199 -4.41 20.26 -28.53
C GLY A 199 -3.47 19.28 -27.80
N ARG A 200 -3.98 18.29 -27.06
CA ARG A 200 -3.18 17.18 -26.54
C ARG A 200 -2.86 16.13 -27.61
N LEU A 201 -1.70 15.48 -27.49
CA LEU A 201 -1.33 14.34 -28.32
C LEU A 201 -2.29 13.16 -28.08
N PRO A 202 -2.59 12.32 -29.08
CA PRO A 202 -3.47 11.16 -28.91
C PRO A 202 -3.11 10.27 -27.71
N VAL A 203 -1.82 9.99 -27.51
CA VAL A 203 -1.33 9.19 -26.37
C VAL A 203 -1.66 9.79 -25.01
N GLU A 204 -1.73 11.12 -24.90
CA GLU A 204 -2.09 11.77 -23.64
C GLU A 204 -3.59 11.66 -23.37
N GLN A 205 -4.41 11.57 -24.42
CA GLN A 205 -5.85 11.31 -24.30
C GLN A 205 -6.08 9.87 -23.87
N ASP A 206 -5.37 8.91 -24.49
CA ASP A 206 -5.43 7.49 -24.11
C ASP A 206 -5.02 7.29 -22.63
N LEU A 207 -3.95 7.95 -22.20
CA LEU A 207 -3.51 7.89 -20.79
C LEU A 207 -4.55 8.47 -19.84
N ALA A 208 -5.23 9.55 -20.23
CA ALA A 208 -6.30 10.12 -19.42
C ALA A 208 -7.48 9.15 -19.29
N TRP A 209 -7.86 8.46 -20.37
CA TRP A 209 -8.91 7.43 -20.36
C TRP A 209 -8.53 6.24 -19.49
N ILE A 210 -7.30 5.72 -19.63
CA ILE A 210 -6.80 4.61 -18.80
C ILE A 210 -6.82 5.01 -17.31
N THR A 211 -6.32 6.19 -16.98
CA THR A 211 -6.32 6.68 -15.59
C THR A 211 -7.74 6.77 -15.02
N ALA A 212 -8.69 7.28 -15.80
CA ALA A 212 -10.06 7.48 -15.37
C ALA A 212 -10.85 6.16 -15.26
N ASP A 213 -10.81 5.33 -16.29
CA ASP A 213 -11.68 4.17 -16.41
C ASP A 213 -11.06 2.94 -15.76
N TYR A 214 -9.78 2.69 -16.02
CA TYR A 214 -9.08 1.58 -15.38
C TYR A 214 -8.65 1.94 -13.95
N GLY A 215 -7.99 3.08 -13.74
CA GLY A 215 -7.55 3.49 -12.40
C GLY A 215 -8.72 3.72 -11.44
N TYR A 216 -9.51 4.77 -11.67
CA TYR A 216 -10.59 5.15 -10.75
C TYR A 216 -11.88 4.33 -10.92
N GLY A 217 -12.20 3.90 -12.15
CA GLY A 217 -13.41 3.13 -12.44
C GLY A 217 -13.32 1.66 -12.06
N GLU A 218 -12.25 0.98 -12.44
CA GLU A 218 -12.06 -0.44 -12.16
C GLU A 218 -11.34 -0.65 -10.83
N VAL A 219 -10.10 -0.20 -10.69
CA VAL A 219 -9.24 -0.63 -9.58
C VAL A 219 -9.65 0.00 -8.24
N TRP A 220 -9.86 1.31 -8.18
CA TRP A 220 -10.37 1.94 -6.95
C TRP A 220 -11.82 1.55 -6.63
N GLY A 221 -12.63 1.29 -7.66
CA GLY A 221 -14.03 0.90 -7.54
C GLY A 221 -14.25 -0.57 -7.19
N ARG A 222 -13.22 -1.42 -7.37
CA ARG A 222 -13.31 -2.86 -7.07
C ARG A 222 -13.61 -3.09 -5.60
N PRO A 223 -14.55 -3.99 -5.26
CA PRO A 223 -14.74 -4.40 -3.87
C PRO A 223 -13.63 -5.36 -3.44
N GLY A 224 -13.60 -5.68 -2.15
CA GLY A 224 -12.58 -6.56 -1.53
C GLY A 224 -11.58 -5.80 -0.66
N LEU A 225 -11.40 -4.49 -0.91
CA LEU A 225 -10.70 -3.57 -0.01
C LEU A 225 -11.47 -2.27 0.21
N GLU A 226 -11.42 -1.77 1.43
CA GLU A 226 -11.99 -0.48 1.79
C GLU A 226 -11.16 0.68 1.23
N LEU A 227 -11.83 1.81 0.94
CA LEU A 227 -11.17 2.99 0.39
C LEU A 227 -10.03 3.55 1.27
N PRO A 228 -10.14 3.60 2.61
CA PRO A 228 -9.02 4.04 3.44
C PRO A 228 -7.78 3.14 3.27
N THR A 229 -7.98 1.83 3.18
CA THR A 229 -6.88 0.88 2.95
C THR A 229 -6.23 1.10 1.58
N ARG A 230 -7.03 1.29 0.53
CA ARG A 230 -6.51 1.65 -0.81
C ARG A 230 -5.70 2.95 -0.77
N SER A 231 -6.16 3.95 -0.01
CA SER A 231 -5.45 5.21 0.15
C SER A 231 -4.13 5.06 0.91
N PHE A 232 -4.07 4.21 1.95
CA PHE A 232 -2.83 3.89 2.65
C PHE A 232 -1.81 3.22 1.73
N ILE A 233 -2.25 2.24 0.94
CA ILE A 233 -1.43 1.54 -0.06
C ILE A 233 -0.87 2.53 -1.08
N THR A 234 -1.70 3.41 -1.63
CA THR A 234 -1.26 4.40 -2.61
C THR A 234 -0.19 5.33 -2.03
N MET A 235 -0.42 5.90 -0.83
CA MET A 235 0.60 6.74 -0.19
C MET A 235 1.91 5.99 0.05
N ALA A 236 1.83 4.72 0.44
CA ALA A 236 3.00 3.88 0.67
C ALA A 236 3.84 3.67 -0.61
N VAL A 237 3.18 3.33 -1.72
CA VAL A 237 3.84 3.14 -3.02
C VAL A 237 4.48 4.45 -3.49
N LEU A 238 3.74 5.55 -3.48
CA LEU A 238 4.26 6.85 -3.94
C LEU A 238 5.43 7.33 -3.09
N GLN A 239 5.42 7.07 -1.77
CA GLN A 239 6.53 7.41 -0.90
C GLN A 239 7.79 6.59 -1.20
N VAL A 240 7.70 5.26 -1.41
CA VAL A 240 8.89 4.45 -1.71
C VAL A 240 9.45 4.70 -3.11
N LEU A 241 8.62 5.17 -4.04
CA LEU A 241 9.04 5.61 -5.37
C LEU A 241 9.47 7.08 -5.41
N VAL A 242 9.27 7.84 -4.31
CA VAL A 242 9.61 9.26 -4.16
C VAL A 242 8.84 10.16 -5.15
N GLU A 243 7.61 9.76 -5.49
CA GLU A 243 6.70 10.49 -6.37
C GLU A 243 5.96 11.58 -5.59
N ASN A 244 6.68 12.66 -5.25
CA ASN A 244 6.21 13.67 -4.29
C ASN A 244 4.96 14.46 -4.74
N ASP A 245 4.84 14.75 -6.04
CA ASP A 245 3.71 15.50 -6.59
C ASP A 245 2.42 14.68 -6.49
N GLU A 246 2.47 13.42 -6.91
CA GLU A 246 1.36 12.48 -6.76
C GLU A 246 1.07 12.17 -5.28
N LEU A 247 2.11 12.06 -4.44
CA LEU A 247 1.93 11.87 -3.00
C LEU A 247 1.18 13.05 -2.38
N HIS A 248 1.44 14.28 -2.80
CA HIS A 248 0.71 15.47 -2.32
C HIS A 248 -0.79 15.39 -2.66
N ILE A 249 -1.11 14.97 -3.88
CA ILE A 249 -2.50 14.72 -4.31
C ILE A 249 -3.14 13.64 -3.42
N HIS A 250 -2.44 12.53 -3.21
CA HIS A 250 -2.99 11.39 -2.48
C HIS A 250 -3.07 11.60 -0.96
N VAL A 251 -2.24 12.47 -0.37
CA VAL A 251 -2.46 12.96 1.01
C VAL A 251 -3.75 13.77 1.10
N ASN A 252 -4.04 14.63 0.12
CA ASN A 252 -5.30 15.35 0.07
C ASN A 252 -6.50 14.41 -0.12
N ASN A 253 -6.38 13.42 -1.00
CA ASN A 253 -7.42 12.41 -1.18
C ASN A 253 -7.69 11.63 0.12
N ALA A 254 -6.63 11.27 0.86
CA ALA A 254 -6.75 10.60 2.15
C ALA A 254 -7.53 11.44 3.17
N LEU A 255 -7.18 12.73 3.29
CA LEU A 255 -7.89 13.66 4.17
C LEU A 255 -9.37 13.84 3.75
N ASN A 256 -9.72 13.72 2.47
CA ASN A 256 -11.12 13.73 2.00
C ASN A 256 -11.89 12.47 2.39
N LEU A 257 -11.21 11.34 2.53
CA LEU A 257 -11.77 10.09 3.06
C LEU A 257 -11.96 10.11 4.59
N GLY A 258 -11.62 11.22 5.26
CA GLY A 258 -11.66 11.34 6.72
C GLY A 258 -10.47 10.67 7.41
N ILE A 259 -9.44 10.25 6.67
CA ILE A 259 -8.19 9.78 7.28
C ILE A 259 -7.56 10.97 8.01
N THR A 260 -7.25 10.77 9.28
CA THR A 260 -6.71 11.83 10.14
C THR A 260 -5.24 12.16 9.81
N PRO A 261 -4.77 13.39 10.11
CA PRO A 261 -3.35 13.71 10.06
C PRO A 261 -2.46 12.70 10.80
N ASP A 262 -2.88 12.25 11.99
CA ASP A 262 -2.13 11.28 12.78
C ASP A 262 -2.00 9.93 12.07
N GLN A 263 -3.06 9.43 11.45
CA GLN A 263 -3.00 8.22 10.63
C GLN A 263 -2.08 8.39 9.41
N ILE A 264 -2.10 9.55 8.75
CA ILE A 264 -1.20 9.86 7.62
C ILE A 264 0.27 9.85 8.10
N TYR A 265 0.55 10.46 9.24
CA TYR A 265 1.90 10.42 9.82
C TYR A 265 2.33 9.00 10.20
N GLU A 266 1.43 8.15 10.70
CA GLU A 266 1.73 6.75 10.97
C GLU A 266 1.98 5.94 9.68
N VAL A 267 1.25 6.20 8.59
CA VAL A 267 1.53 5.61 7.27
C VAL A 267 2.93 6.01 6.78
N ILE A 268 3.28 7.31 6.89
CA ILE A 268 4.57 7.84 6.44
C ILE A 268 5.72 7.31 7.28
N ALA A 269 5.55 7.24 8.60
CA ALA A 269 6.54 6.70 9.51
C ALA A 269 6.76 5.20 9.27
N HIS A 270 5.67 4.44 9.09
CA HIS A 270 5.74 3.00 8.80
C HIS A 270 6.43 2.72 7.47
N THR A 271 6.03 3.44 6.42
CA THR A 271 6.60 3.31 5.08
C THR A 271 8.06 3.80 5.04
N GLY A 272 8.42 4.79 5.86
CA GLY A 272 9.75 5.37 5.91
C GLY A 272 10.86 4.37 6.23
N VAL A 273 10.54 3.30 6.98
CA VAL A 273 11.45 2.17 7.24
C VAL A 273 11.89 1.50 5.94
N TYR A 274 11.00 1.43 4.94
CA TYR A 274 11.23 0.78 3.65
C TYR A 274 11.71 1.77 2.59
N ALA A 275 11.27 3.02 2.65
CA ALA A 275 11.60 4.09 1.70
C ALA A 275 13.02 4.65 1.88
N GLY A 276 13.68 4.34 3.00
CA GLY A 276 14.96 4.92 3.38
C GLY A 276 14.86 6.39 3.79
N GLY A 277 16.01 6.98 4.16
CA GLY A 277 16.07 8.33 4.72
C GLY A 277 15.43 9.39 3.83
N SER A 278 15.73 9.41 2.53
CA SER A 278 15.20 10.44 1.62
C SER A 278 13.68 10.34 1.43
N GLY A 279 13.16 9.13 1.23
CA GLY A 279 11.72 8.92 1.08
C GLY A 279 10.94 9.32 2.33
N TRP A 280 11.51 9.06 3.53
CA TRP A 280 10.92 9.51 4.79
C TRP A 280 10.86 11.04 4.89
N HIS A 281 11.99 11.73 4.70
CA HIS A 281 12.05 13.19 4.84
C HIS A 281 11.14 13.91 3.84
N ASN A 282 11.16 13.48 2.58
CA ASN A 282 10.36 14.08 1.52
C ASN A 282 8.86 13.91 1.78
N ALA A 283 8.41 12.68 2.10
CA ALA A 283 7.01 12.42 2.41
C ALA A 283 6.51 13.21 3.63
N THR A 284 7.35 13.37 4.65
CA THR A 284 7.02 14.19 5.83
C THR A 284 6.79 15.65 5.45
N ASN A 285 7.63 16.20 4.56
CA ASN A 285 7.47 17.57 4.07
C ASN A 285 6.20 17.71 3.21
N VAL A 286 5.94 16.75 2.33
CA VAL A 286 4.72 16.71 1.49
C VAL A 286 3.47 16.70 2.37
N ALA A 287 3.40 15.81 3.36
CA ALA A 287 2.24 15.72 4.24
C ALA A 287 2.06 16.96 5.11
N ARG A 288 3.15 17.49 5.68
CA ARG A 288 3.11 18.75 6.43
C ARG A 288 2.55 19.87 5.57
N HIS A 289 3.05 20.01 4.34
CA HIS A 289 2.60 21.05 3.43
C HIS A 289 1.11 20.90 3.09
N ALA A 290 0.66 19.70 2.70
CA ALA A 290 -0.75 19.44 2.39
C ALA A 290 -1.67 19.70 3.60
N ILE A 291 -1.29 19.25 4.80
CA ILE A 291 -2.09 19.41 6.03
C ILE A 291 -2.17 20.89 6.44
N LEU A 292 -1.05 21.62 6.44
CA LEU A 292 -1.04 23.05 6.77
C LEU A 292 -1.86 23.88 5.77
N GLN A 293 -1.78 23.55 4.48
CA GLN A 293 -2.65 24.16 3.47
C GLN A 293 -4.14 23.95 3.80
N ARG A 294 -4.52 22.80 4.38
CA ARG A 294 -5.90 22.56 4.86
C ARG A 294 -6.27 23.40 6.05
N THR A 295 -5.44 23.41 7.09
CA THR A 295 -5.74 24.15 8.33
C THR A 295 -5.83 25.65 8.08
N ALA A 296 -4.88 26.24 7.35
CA ALA A 296 -4.86 27.68 7.07
C ALA A 296 -6.10 28.18 6.30
N THR A 297 -6.68 27.32 5.45
CA THR A 297 -7.88 27.68 4.69
C THR A 297 -9.18 27.47 5.48
N GLN A 298 -9.15 26.69 6.57
CA GLN A 298 -10.27 26.58 7.52
C GLN A 298 -10.37 27.82 8.40
N GLU A 299 -9.24 28.41 8.80
CA GLU A 299 -9.18 29.60 9.67
C GLU A 299 -9.46 30.93 8.94
N GLY A 300 -9.30 30.96 7.61
CA GLY A 300 -9.56 32.13 6.77
C GLY A 300 -10.99 32.28 6.25
N ARG A 301 -11.97 31.58 6.85
CA ARG A 301 -13.41 31.66 6.52
C ARG A 301 -14.21 32.24 7.68
#